data_AF-A0A099S8A9-F1
#
_entry.id   AF-A0A099S8A9-F1
#
_cell.length_a   1.000
_cell.length_b   1.000
_cell.length_c   1.000
_cell.angle_alpha   90.00
_cell.angle_beta   90.00
_cell.angle_gamma   90.00
#
_symmetry.space_group_name_H-M   'P 1'
#
loop_
_entity.id
_entity.type
_entity.pdbx_description
1 polymer ?
#
loop_
_entity_poly.entity_id
_entity_poly.type
_entity_poly.pdbx_seq_one_letter_code
_entity_poly.pdbx_strand_id
1 'polypeptide(L)'
;MRRKITPIFVIIALIIISTTTFFVNKQTAEKPPTAINGVLDLSNWSFEKNGIISLEGTWSFYFNQFLTHEDFVKGVDVMPTPIEIPSTKESMARFKPFAENKFYGTVRLVIKLPEGRSTYGLRSDIILTSFKLYIDGNLQGEVGKVGMSRENSVPYYNILTTYFNPESSEVELIYQTSDFTAEDCTIVAPKIGLASQISQEVQLGLGRDLFLFGMLLIMGIYHFGLYIMRTKDRAPLYFGVFCLLFSLRMLLVGERFLPSHLNLSFFVYGRMAYLSVFIGFAALCGFLYYALDGLFPKWFVKFSITLGTVFGLLILWIPYSSADRLLMIYAVFGFALLGYAMIRLVIGVWQSVPFANIVFLGFAFLGITFINDFIYQITLRNTPSLIPFGVAIFTFTQAYTLSARFSNAFTRAEQLSAENKAILSELKLLNSNLESLVKERTSDLQKALEEMEVMSKTDYLTKLPNRRLVFAKIKNLIEQKKGFYIALADIDHFKEINDQFGHVKGDEILVLISSIISTAIGDSGFVGRWGGEEFLIVLEMVEFDSILKKANEIRRAVAEYRHRDIGKSITITIGLCQYRENTSLDILIARADEALYQGKLAGRNQCIFKADEKSENVV
;
A
#
# COMPACT_ATOMS: atom_id res chain seq x y z
N MET A 1 4.38 -23.61 -10.57
CA MET A 1 4.98 -22.27 -10.78
C MET A 1 6.09 -22.35 -11.83
N ARG A 2 5.73 -22.53 -13.11
CA ARG A 2 6.67 -22.47 -14.25
C ARG A 2 6.00 -21.59 -15.32
N ARG A 3 6.77 -20.70 -15.95
CA ARG A 3 6.48 -19.81 -17.10
C ARG A 3 6.26 -18.32 -16.78
N LYS A 4 6.80 -17.48 -17.68
CA LYS A 4 6.82 -16.00 -17.78
C LYS A 4 8.08 -15.25 -17.32
N ILE A 5 9.25 -15.89 -17.33
CA ILE A 5 10.55 -15.19 -17.23
C ILE A 5 11.15 -14.87 -18.62
N THR A 6 10.57 -15.42 -19.69
CA THR A 6 11.12 -15.47 -21.05
C THR A 6 11.34 -14.11 -21.77
N PRO A 7 10.45 -13.10 -21.71
CA PRO A 7 10.64 -11.88 -22.50
C PRO A 7 11.78 -10.99 -21.99
N ILE A 8 11.99 -10.95 -20.66
CA ILE A 8 13.02 -10.12 -20.03
C ILE A 8 14.41 -10.67 -20.33
N PHE A 9 14.57 -11.98 -20.26
CA PHE A 9 15.82 -12.63 -20.65
C PHE A 9 16.12 -12.42 -22.13
N VAL A 10 15.10 -12.35 -23.00
CA VAL A 10 15.29 -12.01 -24.42
C VAL A 10 15.70 -10.55 -24.58
N ILE A 11 15.10 -9.58 -23.88
CA ILE A 11 15.50 -8.17 -23.97
C ILE A 11 16.91 -7.95 -23.41
N ILE A 12 17.22 -8.54 -22.26
CA ILE A 12 18.55 -8.47 -21.64
C ILE A 12 19.57 -9.20 -22.53
N ALA A 13 19.24 -10.36 -23.09
CA ALA A 13 20.09 -11.04 -24.06
C ALA A 13 20.26 -10.22 -25.33
N LEU A 14 19.24 -9.53 -25.84
CA LEU A 14 19.37 -8.65 -27.00
C LEU A 14 20.25 -7.43 -26.71
N ILE A 15 20.19 -6.85 -25.51
CA ILE A 15 21.08 -5.76 -25.09
C ILE A 15 22.51 -6.28 -24.91
N ILE A 16 22.69 -7.45 -24.28
CA ILE A 16 23.99 -8.09 -24.10
C ILE A 16 24.57 -8.50 -25.45
N ILE A 17 23.78 -9.06 -26.36
CA ILE A 17 24.20 -9.45 -27.72
C ILE A 17 24.55 -8.20 -28.52
N SER A 18 23.73 -7.15 -28.50
CA SER A 18 24.02 -5.88 -29.18
C SER A 18 25.34 -5.27 -28.68
N THR A 19 25.54 -5.21 -27.36
CA THR A 19 26.79 -4.72 -26.76
C THR A 19 27.98 -5.64 -27.06
N THR A 20 27.83 -6.96 -26.96
CA THR A 20 28.93 -7.89 -27.29
C THR A 20 29.26 -7.91 -28.77
N THR A 21 28.29 -7.85 -29.69
CA THR A 21 28.57 -7.72 -31.13
C THR A 21 29.27 -6.41 -31.48
N PHE A 22 28.98 -5.32 -30.76
CA PHE A 22 29.70 -4.05 -30.92
C PHE A 22 31.18 -4.16 -30.49
N PHE A 23 31.48 -4.95 -29.45
CA PHE A 23 32.85 -5.14 -28.95
C PHE A 23 33.63 -6.22 -29.71
N VAL A 24 32.99 -7.32 -30.12
CA VAL A 24 33.65 -8.45 -30.81
C VAL A 24 34.04 -8.11 -32.24
N ASN A 25 33.27 -7.26 -32.95
CA ASN A 25 33.63 -6.83 -34.31
C ASN A 25 34.88 -5.92 -34.39
N LYS A 26 35.47 -5.51 -33.25
CA LYS A 26 36.69 -4.71 -33.20
C LYS A 26 37.98 -5.54 -33.07
N GLN A 27 37.88 -6.87 -32.98
CA GLN A 27 39.00 -7.76 -32.60
C GLN A 27 39.87 -8.22 -33.77
N THR A 28 39.86 -7.52 -34.90
CA THR A 28 40.73 -7.78 -36.07
C THR A 28 41.89 -6.77 -36.20
N ALA A 29 42.06 -5.84 -35.26
CA ALA A 29 43.11 -4.83 -35.36
C ALA A 29 44.49 -5.40 -35.01
N GLU A 30 45.46 -5.16 -35.90
CA GLU A 30 46.89 -5.21 -35.58
C GLU A 30 47.17 -4.51 -34.26
N LYS A 31 48.17 -4.99 -33.50
CA LYS A 31 48.59 -4.33 -32.26
C LYS A 31 48.95 -2.88 -32.60
N PRO A 32 48.28 -1.87 -32.01
CA PRO A 32 48.50 -0.49 -32.38
C PRO A 32 49.96 -0.09 -32.06
N PRO A 33 50.62 0.67 -32.94
CA PRO A 33 51.94 1.21 -32.67
C PRO A 33 51.90 2.15 -31.46
N THR A 34 53.01 2.20 -30.72
CA THR A 34 53.18 3.06 -29.54
C THR A 34 54.32 4.03 -29.77
N ALA A 35 54.26 5.20 -29.14
CA ALA A 35 55.32 6.20 -29.20
C ALA A 35 56.59 5.66 -28.53
N ILE A 36 57.74 5.93 -29.14
CA ILE A 36 59.06 5.60 -28.60
C ILE A 36 59.91 6.87 -28.67
N ASN A 37 60.41 7.32 -27.52
CA ASN A 37 61.25 8.51 -27.40
C ASN A 37 60.65 9.77 -28.05
N GLY A 38 59.34 9.98 -27.87
CA GLY A 38 58.65 11.16 -28.40
C GLY A 38 58.36 11.13 -29.89
N VAL A 39 58.48 9.96 -30.55
CA VAL A 39 58.07 9.77 -31.94
C VAL A 39 57.10 8.60 -32.04
N LEU A 40 55.98 8.78 -32.73
CA LEU A 40 55.01 7.73 -33.07
C LEU A 40 54.91 7.60 -34.59
N ASP A 41 55.23 6.43 -35.12
CA ASP A 41 55.14 6.15 -36.54
C ASP A 41 53.80 5.49 -36.90
N LEU A 42 52.93 6.25 -37.56
CA LEU A 42 51.63 5.82 -38.07
C LEU A 42 51.62 5.71 -39.60
N SER A 43 52.79 5.74 -40.27
CA SER A 43 52.86 5.76 -41.74
C SER A 43 52.17 4.55 -42.39
N ASN A 44 52.15 3.41 -41.68
CA ASN A 44 51.50 2.16 -42.11
C ASN A 44 50.11 1.94 -41.50
N TRP A 45 49.59 2.87 -40.69
CA TRP A 45 48.29 2.74 -40.03
C TRP A 45 47.16 3.21 -40.95
N SER A 46 46.23 2.33 -41.33
CA SER A 46 45.03 2.75 -42.06
C SER A 46 43.94 3.15 -41.08
N PHE A 47 43.63 4.45 -41.02
CA PHE A 47 42.52 4.92 -40.18
C PHE A 47 41.16 4.41 -40.66
N GLU A 48 40.97 4.16 -41.94
CA GLU A 48 39.74 3.61 -42.51
C GLU A 48 39.49 2.18 -42.05
N LYS A 49 40.54 1.35 -42.00
CA LYS A 49 40.46 -0.07 -41.63
C LYS A 49 40.56 -0.29 -40.12
N ASN A 50 41.51 0.37 -39.47
CA ASN A 50 41.87 0.13 -38.07
C ASN A 50 41.20 1.14 -37.11
N GLY A 51 40.77 2.29 -37.62
CA GLY A 51 40.04 3.30 -36.84
C GLY A 51 40.94 4.22 -36.01
N ILE A 52 40.30 4.83 -35.00
CA ILE A 52 40.92 5.74 -34.03
C ILE A 52 42.00 5.00 -33.24
N ILE A 53 43.15 5.65 -33.08
CA ILE A 53 44.28 5.15 -32.29
C ILE A 53 44.52 6.07 -31.09
N SER A 54 44.90 5.47 -29.95
CA SER A 54 45.38 6.23 -28.80
C SER A 54 46.89 6.41 -28.89
N LEU A 55 47.36 7.61 -28.57
CA LEU A 55 48.75 8.03 -28.67
C LEU A 55 49.57 7.55 -27.44
N GLU A 56 49.47 6.26 -27.12
CA GLU A 56 50.15 5.63 -25.99
C GLU A 56 51.66 5.43 -26.25
N GLY A 57 52.45 5.35 -25.20
CA GLY A 57 53.89 5.08 -25.23
C GLY A 57 54.73 6.19 -24.59
N THR A 58 56.01 6.25 -24.95
CA THR A 58 56.97 7.14 -24.31
C THR A 58 57.05 8.49 -25.04
N TRP A 59 56.69 9.57 -24.36
CA TRP A 59 56.72 10.96 -24.84
C TRP A 59 57.89 11.74 -24.24
N SER A 60 58.23 12.86 -24.88
CA SER A 60 59.31 13.75 -24.43
C SER A 60 58.77 14.86 -23.53
N PHE A 61 59.21 14.93 -22.27
CA PHE A 61 58.80 15.95 -21.31
C PHE A 61 59.94 16.91 -20.95
N TYR A 62 59.69 18.21 -21.03
CA TYR A 62 60.61 19.28 -20.67
C TYR A 62 60.08 20.02 -19.44
N PHE A 63 60.73 19.83 -18.30
CA PHE A 63 60.31 20.43 -17.04
C PHE A 63 60.67 21.92 -16.96
N ASN A 64 59.78 22.68 -16.31
CA ASN A 64 59.96 24.09 -15.97
C ASN A 64 60.19 25.01 -17.17
N GLN A 65 59.77 24.61 -18.36
CA GLN A 65 59.88 25.40 -19.58
C GLN A 65 58.63 25.26 -20.45
N PHE A 66 58.14 26.38 -20.97
CA PHE A 66 57.14 26.42 -22.03
C PHE A 66 57.85 26.66 -23.35
N LEU A 67 58.15 25.56 -24.03
CA LEU A 67 58.81 25.57 -25.33
C LEU A 67 57.75 25.67 -26.43
N THR A 68 58.15 26.28 -27.54
CA THR A 68 57.35 26.47 -28.74
C THR A 68 57.97 25.69 -29.90
N HIS A 69 57.25 25.59 -31.01
CA HIS A 69 57.76 24.99 -32.24
C HIS A 69 59.09 25.63 -32.68
N GLU A 70 59.20 26.96 -32.61
CA GLU A 70 60.43 27.67 -32.98
C GLU A 70 61.64 27.29 -32.11
N ASP A 71 61.43 27.03 -30.82
CA ASP A 71 62.50 26.64 -29.91
C ASP A 71 63.07 25.27 -30.30
N PHE A 72 62.21 24.33 -30.71
CA PHE A 72 62.64 23.03 -31.22
C PHE A 72 63.35 23.12 -32.57
N VAL A 73 62.94 24.04 -33.45
CA VAL A 73 63.62 24.30 -34.73
C VAL A 73 65.00 24.91 -34.50
N LYS A 74 65.15 25.82 -33.54
CA LYS A 74 66.44 26.44 -33.17
C LYS A 74 67.38 25.47 -32.44
N GLY A 75 66.83 24.40 -31.87
CA GLY A 75 67.52 23.44 -31.03
C GLY A 75 67.38 23.79 -29.55
N VAL A 76 66.95 22.80 -28.76
CA VAL A 76 66.78 22.93 -27.31
C VAL A 76 67.94 22.22 -26.62
N ASP A 77 68.72 22.95 -25.83
CA ASP A 77 69.91 22.42 -25.13
C ASP A 77 69.56 21.46 -23.98
N VAL A 78 68.31 21.48 -23.51
CA VAL A 78 67.84 20.63 -22.41
C VAL A 78 67.38 19.28 -22.95
N MET A 79 67.95 18.20 -22.45
CA MET A 79 67.51 16.85 -22.81
C MET A 79 66.09 16.56 -22.27
N PRO A 80 65.17 16.03 -23.10
CA PRO A 80 63.85 15.64 -22.62
C PRO A 80 63.92 14.49 -21.63
N THR A 81 63.00 14.48 -20.68
CA THR A 81 62.74 13.32 -19.84
C THR A 81 61.71 12.42 -20.54
N PRO A 82 62.03 11.14 -20.82
CA PRO A 82 61.07 10.21 -21.38
C PRO A 82 60.02 9.84 -20.34
N ILE A 83 58.75 10.13 -20.62
CA ILE A 83 57.62 9.80 -19.74
C ILE A 83 56.67 8.83 -20.45
N GLU A 84 56.15 7.86 -19.70
CA GLU A 84 55.17 6.93 -20.25
C GLU A 84 53.77 7.56 -20.18
N ILE A 85 53.01 7.44 -21.25
CA ILE A 85 51.62 7.91 -21.33
C ILE A 85 50.74 6.74 -21.83
N PRO A 86 49.64 6.40 -21.12
CA PRO A 86 49.12 7.04 -19.93
C PRO A 86 50.01 6.85 -18.69
N SER A 87 49.93 7.77 -17.75
CA SER A 87 50.66 7.72 -16.48
C SER A 87 49.80 8.17 -15.29
N THR A 88 50.11 7.60 -14.13
CA THR A 88 49.53 7.96 -12.83
C THR A 88 50.57 8.69 -11.97
N LYS A 89 50.14 9.28 -10.85
CA LYS A 89 51.06 9.81 -9.82
C LYS A 89 52.17 8.84 -9.47
N GLU A 90 51.82 7.58 -9.25
CA GLU A 90 52.73 6.54 -8.77
C GLU A 90 53.81 6.23 -9.82
N SER A 91 53.43 6.15 -11.09
CA SER A 91 54.41 5.94 -12.16
C SER A 91 55.33 7.15 -12.35
N MET A 92 54.84 8.35 -12.08
CA MET A 92 55.56 9.62 -12.27
C MET A 92 56.35 10.09 -11.04
N ALA A 93 56.08 9.54 -9.85
CA ALA A 93 56.74 9.91 -8.59
C ALA A 93 58.26 9.73 -8.61
N ARG A 94 58.79 8.89 -9.52
CA ARG A 94 60.23 8.74 -9.77
C ARG A 94 60.90 10.02 -10.27
N PHE A 95 60.13 10.95 -10.84
CA PHE A 95 60.62 12.23 -11.33
C PHE A 95 60.44 13.30 -10.25
N LYS A 96 61.55 13.90 -9.80
CA LYS A 96 61.57 14.86 -8.68
C LYS A 96 60.54 16.01 -8.79
N PRO A 97 60.33 16.65 -9.97
CA PRO A 97 59.33 17.71 -10.09
C PRO A 97 57.88 17.23 -9.87
N PHE A 98 57.56 15.99 -10.28
CA PHE A 98 56.27 15.36 -10.01
C PHE A 98 56.11 14.98 -8.53
N ALA A 99 57.19 14.54 -7.87
CA ALA A 99 57.17 14.22 -6.44
C ALA A 99 56.87 15.44 -5.55
N GLU A 100 57.22 16.65 -6.00
CA GLU A 100 57.04 17.90 -5.25
C GLU A 100 55.72 18.64 -5.58
N ASN A 101 54.89 18.13 -6.49
CA ASN A 101 53.63 18.76 -6.98
C ASN A 101 53.80 20.25 -7.38
N LYS A 102 54.96 20.58 -7.95
CA LYS A 102 55.30 21.94 -8.37
C LYS A 102 55.95 21.88 -9.73
N PHE A 103 55.15 21.67 -10.76
CA PHE A 103 55.70 21.60 -12.09
C PHE A 103 54.75 22.16 -13.14
N TYR A 104 55.39 22.80 -14.09
CA TYR A 104 54.86 23.13 -15.39
C TYR A 104 55.88 22.65 -16.41
N GLY A 105 55.48 22.49 -17.65
CA GLY A 105 56.40 22.01 -18.65
C GLY A 105 55.79 21.87 -20.02
N THR A 106 56.59 21.34 -20.92
CA THR A 106 56.22 21.05 -22.28
C THR A 106 56.29 19.56 -22.54
N VAL A 107 55.18 18.95 -22.98
CA VAL A 107 55.13 17.57 -23.45
C VAL A 107 55.09 17.58 -24.97
N ARG A 108 55.98 16.83 -25.61
CA ARG A 108 56.14 16.81 -27.06
C ARG A 108 56.01 15.39 -27.59
N LEU A 109 55.26 15.25 -28.68
CA LEU A 109 55.20 14.05 -29.52
C LEU A 109 55.24 14.47 -30.99
N VAL A 110 56.06 13.79 -31.79
CA VAL A 110 56.05 13.88 -33.25
C VAL A 110 55.35 12.65 -33.79
N ILE A 111 54.36 12.83 -34.66
CA ILE A 111 53.58 11.76 -35.27
C ILE A 111 53.90 11.73 -36.77
N LYS A 112 54.23 10.56 -37.30
CA LYS A 112 54.37 10.34 -38.74
C LYS A 112 53.05 9.77 -39.26
N LEU A 113 52.26 10.58 -39.96
CA LEU A 113 50.98 10.20 -40.52
C LEU A 113 51.15 9.48 -41.87
N PRO A 114 50.17 8.63 -42.27
CA PRO A 114 50.12 8.04 -43.60
C PRO A 114 50.18 9.09 -44.71
N GLU A 115 50.74 8.70 -45.85
CA GLU A 115 50.72 9.56 -47.04
C GLU A 115 49.29 9.81 -47.51
N GLY A 116 48.92 11.09 -47.62
CA GLY A 116 47.58 11.52 -48.04
C GLY A 116 47.14 12.77 -47.28
N ARG A 117 46.44 13.66 -47.97
CA ARG A 117 45.82 14.82 -47.32
C ARG A 117 44.43 14.44 -46.81
N SER A 118 44.33 14.21 -45.51
CA SER A 118 43.07 13.99 -44.80
C SER A 118 42.93 15.00 -43.66
N THR A 119 41.70 15.33 -43.29
CA THR A 119 41.44 16.08 -42.05
C THR A 119 41.43 15.11 -40.89
N TYR A 120 42.29 15.36 -39.91
CA TYR A 120 42.38 14.56 -38.69
C TYR A 120 41.68 15.28 -37.54
N GLY A 121 41.11 14.49 -36.64
CA GLY A 121 40.64 14.95 -35.34
C GLY A 121 41.59 14.50 -34.25
N LEU A 122 41.81 15.34 -33.26
CA LEU A 122 42.50 15.00 -32.03
C LEU A 122 41.59 15.26 -30.84
N ARG A 123 41.45 14.26 -29.98
CA ARG A 123 40.67 14.34 -28.74
C ARG A 123 41.59 14.13 -27.54
N SER A 124 41.71 15.16 -26.72
CA SER A 124 42.56 15.20 -25.53
C SER A 124 41.71 15.37 -24.28
N ASP A 125 41.80 14.40 -23.37
CA ASP A 125 40.96 14.32 -22.18
C ASP A 125 41.65 14.94 -20.95
N ILE A 126 42.54 14.20 -20.30
CA ILE A 126 43.24 14.64 -19.09
C ILE A 126 44.73 14.70 -19.38
N ILE A 127 45.25 15.91 -19.58
CA ILE A 127 46.70 16.17 -19.54
C ILE A 127 46.92 17.13 -18.38
N LEU A 128 47.11 16.54 -17.20
CA LEU A 128 47.18 17.26 -15.94
C LEU A 128 45.95 18.17 -15.73
N THR A 129 46.07 19.19 -14.88
CA THR A 129 44.93 20.06 -14.53
C THR A 129 44.68 21.23 -15.47
N SER A 130 45.69 21.63 -16.25
CA SER A 130 45.55 22.65 -17.31
C SER A 130 46.59 22.46 -18.40
N PHE A 131 46.19 22.73 -19.65
CA PHE A 131 47.09 22.62 -20.81
C PHE A 131 46.68 23.51 -21.98
N LYS A 132 47.66 23.87 -22.81
CA LYS A 132 47.51 24.42 -24.16
C LYS A 132 48.03 23.40 -25.15
N LEU A 133 47.27 23.16 -26.21
CA LEU A 133 47.67 22.28 -27.30
C LEU A 133 48.07 23.11 -28.51
N TYR A 134 49.27 22.88 -29.00
CA TYR A 134 49.77 23.37 -30.28
C TYR A 134 49.98 22.19 -31.23
N ILE A 135 49.59 22.38 -32.48
CA ILE A 135 49.85 21.44 -33.58
C ILE A 135 50.60 22.20 -34.66
N ASP A 136 51.81 21.75 -35.00
CA ASP A 136 52.71 22.42 -35.96
C ASP A 136 52.87 23.92 -35.65
N GLY A 137 53.07 24.25 -34.37
CA GLY A 137 53.20 25.62 -33.88
C GLY A 137 51.88 26.41 -33.73
N ASN A 138 50.78 25.94 -34.30
CA ASN A 138 49.47 26.62 -34.24
C ASN A 138 48.69 26.23 -32.98
N LEU A 139 48.26 27.21 -32.18
CA LEU A 139 47.42 26.99 -31.00
C LEU A 139 46.04 26.45 -31.41
N GLN A 140 45.72 25.23 -30.96
CA GLN A 140 44.44 24.58 -31.23
C GLN A 140 43.40 24.82 -30.14
N GLY A 141 43.84 25.02 -28.91
CA GLY A 141 42.95 25.27 -27.79
C GLY A 141 43.65 25.21 -26.43
N GLU A 142 42.90 25.61 -25.42
CA GLU A 142 43.35 25.68 -24.02
C GLU A 142 42.27 25.07 -23.10
N VAL A 143 42.70 24.26 -22.14
CA VAL A 143 41.88 23.77 -21.03
C VAL A 143 42.43 24.36 -19.74
N GLY A 144 41.61 25.17 -19.08
CA GLY A 144 42.02 25.93 -17.91
C GLY A 144 42.90 27.11 -18.28
N LYS A 145 43.80 27.51 -17.38
CA LYS A 145 44.82 28.51 -17.64
C LYS A 145 46.17 27.93 -17.26
N VAL A 146 47.07 27.87 -18.22
CA VAL A 146 48.43 27.38 -17.98
C VAL A 146 49.27 28.48 -17.33
N GLY A 147 50.03 28.13 -16.28
CA GLY A 147 50.84 29.09 -15.54
C GLY A 147 52.15 28.48 -15.05
N MET A 148 53.12 29.35 -14.73
CA MET A 148 54.42 28.96 -14.16
C MET A 148 54.39 28.86 -12.62
N SER A 149 53.28 29.28 -11.99
CA SER A 149 53.06 29.26 -10.55
C SER A 149 51.62 28.91 -10.22
N ARG A 150 51.37 28.54 -8.96
CA ARG A 150 50.02 28.24 -8.45
C ARG A 150 49.03 29.39 -8.60
N GLU A 151 49.50 30.63 -8.55
CA GLU A 151 48.66 31.84 -8.67
C GLU A 151 48.21 32.10 -10.11
N ASN A 152 49.04 31.70 -11.07
CA ASN A 152 48.82 31.97 -12.50
C ASN A 152 48.22 30.76 -13.25
N SER A 153 48.21 29.58 -12.63
CA SER A 153 47.61 28.37 -13.16
C SER A 153 46.21 28.17 -12.61
N VAL A 154 45.23 27.97 -13.50
CA VAL A 154 43.83 27.71 -13.14
C VAL A 154 43.40 26.36 -13.71
N PRO A 155 43.04 25.39 -12.86
CA PRO A 155 42.58 24.09 -13.33
C PRO A 155 41.18 24.18 -13.94
N TYR A 156 40.87 23.38 -14.96
CA TYR A 156 39.53 23.29 -15.51
C TYR A 156 39.16 21.88 -15.98
N TYR A 157 37.89 21.53 -15.84
CA TYR A 157 37.40 20.16 -16.07
C TYR A 157 36.71 20.08 -17.43
N ASN A 158 37.47 19.93 -18.53
CA ASN A 158 36.91 19.88 -19.89
C ASN A 158 37.69 18.93 -20.80
N ILE A 159 37.07 18.45 -21.89
CA ILE A 159 37.73 17.63 -22.93
C ILE A 159 37.99 18.53 -24.12
N LEU A 160 39.24 18.61 -24.59
CA LEU A 160 39.58 19.36 -25.80
C LEU A 160 39.43 18.46 -27.03
N THR A 161 38.65 18.88 -28.01
CA THR A 161 38.56 18.23 -29.32
C THR A 161 38.88 19.27 -30.39
N THR A 162 39.88 18.99 -31.23
CA THR A 162 40.26 19.86 -32.35
C THR A 162 40.34 19.06 -33.65
N TYR A 163 40.24 19.76 -34.78
CA TYR A 163 40.36 19.21 -36.12
C TYR A 163 41.37 20.02 -36.91
N PHE A 164 42.26 19.34 -37.62
CA PHE A 164 43.34 19.99 -38.34
C PHE A 164 43.66 19.26 -39.65
N ASN A 165 44.24 20.02 -40.58
CA ASN A 165 44.76 19.51 -41.84
C ASN A 165 46.29 19.58 -41.77
N PRO A 166 47.01 18.45 -41.75
CA PRO A 166 48.45 18.45 -41.65
C PRO A 166 49.08 19.01 -42.93
N GLU A 167 50.08 19.88 -42.76
CA GLU A 167 50.84 20.45 -43.89
C GLU A 167 51.91 19.48 -44.40
N SER A 168 52.36 18.57 -43.53
CA SER A 168 53.41 17.58 -43.77
C SER A 168 52.99 16.21 -43.21
N SER A 169 53.67 15.13 -43.61
CA SER A 169 53.45 13.81 -43.02
C SER A 169 53.96 13.72 -41.58
N GLU A 170 54.89 14.59 -41.17
CA GLU A 170 55.30 14.73 -39.78
C GLU A 170 54.51 15.86 -39.12
N VAL A 171 53.78 15.51 -38.05
CA VAL A 171 52.97 16.44 -37.27
C VAL A 171 53.51 16.52 -35.86
N GLU A 172 53.79 17.73 -35.40
CA GLU A 172 54.27 17.98 -34.04
C GLU A 172 53.12 18.35 -33.11
N LEU A 173 52.96 17.59 -32.03
CA LEU A 173 52.09 17.92 -30.92
C LEU A 173 52.91 18.48 -29.77
N ILE A 174 52.57 19.70 -29.34
CA ILE A 174 53.14 20.35 -28.16
C ILE A 174 52.02 20.64 -27.16
N TYR A 175 52.15 20.08 -25.97
CA TYR A 175 51.33 20.43 -24.82
C TYR A 175 52.13 21.27 -23.85
N GLN A 176 51.76 22.53 -23.68
CA GLN A 176 52.24 23.32 -22.55
C GLN A 176 51.28 23.11 -21.38
N THR A 177 51.76 22.58 -20.26
CA THR A 177 50.88 22.10 -19.18
C THR A 177 51.39 22.51 -17.81
N SER A 178 50.47 22.61 -16.84
CA SER A 178 50.81 22.91 -15.45
C SER A 178 49.91 22.15 -14.48
N ASP A 179 50.50 21.71 -13.37
CA ASP A 179 49.75 21.16 -12.25
C ASP A 179 50.33 21.65 -10.93
N PHE A 180 49.54 22.48 -10.25
CA PHE A 180 49.83 22.97 -8.90
C PHE A 180 48.68 22.68 -7.93
N THR A 181 47.69 21.89 -8.37
CA THR A 181 46.40 21.78 -7.68
C THR A 181 45.96 20.34 -7.43
N ALA A 182 46.22 19.43 -8.37
CA ALA A 182 45.93 18.02 -8.19
C ALA A 182 47.16 17.30 -7.67
N GLU A 183 46.93 16.36 -6.75
CA GLU A 183 47.98 15.48 -6.25
C GLU A 183 48.18 14.27 -7.18
N ASP A 184 47.26 13.99 -8.10
CA ASP A 184 47.25 12.76 -8.91
C ASP A 184 48.15 12.83 -10.15
N CYS A 185 48.41 14.02 -10.70
CA CYS A 185 49.29 14.22 -11.86
C CYS A 185 49.03 13.25 -13.03
N THR A 186 47.79 12.79 -13.19
CA THR A 186 47.39 11.80 -14.19
C THR A 186 47.46 12.40 -15.59
N ILE A 187 48.01 11.62 -16.52
CA ILE A 187 48.04 11.94 -17.94
C ILE A 187 47.42 10.77 -18.69
N VAL A 188 46.34 11.05 -19.42
CA VAL A 188 45.66 10.10 -20.30
C VAL A 188 46.13 10.34 -21.73
N ALA A 189 46.43 9.27 -22.45
CA ALA A 189 46.85 9.35 -23.85
C ALA A 189 45.74 9.96 -24.72
N PRO A 190 46.02 11.04 -25.48
CA PRO A 190 45.07 11.56 -26.45
C PRO A 190 44.75 10.54 -27.54
N LYS A 191 43.65 10.75 -28.25
CA LYS A 191 43.23 9.92 -29.38
C LYS A 191 43.29 10.72 -30.67
N ILE A 192 43.77 10.10 -31.73
CA ILE A 192 43.78 10.66 -33.09
C ILE A 192 43.01 9.73 -34.05
N GLY A 193 42.30 10.32 -34.99
CA GLY A 193 41.60 9.60 -36.05
C GLY A 193 41.23 10.55 -37.18
N LEU A 194 40.50 10.04 -38.18
CA LEU A 194 39.87 10.93 -39.16
C LEU A 194 38.88 11.86 -38.45
N ALA A 195 38.74 13.09 -38.94
CA ALA A 195 37.83 14.07 -38.33
C ALA A 195 36.39 13.54 -38.20
N SER A 196 35.92 12.78 -39.19
CA SER A 196 34.61 12.12 -39.16
C SER A 196 34.49 11.09 -38.03
N GLN A 197 35.55 10.31 -37.76
CA GLN A 197 35.57 9.29 -36.72
C GLN A 197 35.55 9.92 -35.32
N ILE A 198 36.38 10.95 -35.10
CA ILE A 198 36.42 11.66 -33.82
C ILE A 198 35.12 12.40 -33.56
N SER A 199 34.57 13.09 -34.57
CA SER A 199 33.27 13.75 -34.46
C SER A 199 32.14 12.74 -34.15
N GLN A 200 32.16 11.57 -34.78
CA GLN A 200 31.20 10.50 -34.50
C GLN A 200 31.34 9.96 -33.07
N GLU A 201 32.56 9.73 -32.56
CA GLU A 201 32.78 9.30 -31.17
C GLU A 201 32.22 10.33 -30.18
N VAL A 202 32.47 11.62 -30.40
CA VAL A 202 31.94 12.72 -29.57
C VAL A 202 30.41 12.74 -29.61
N GLN A 203 29.80 12.68 -30.80
CA GLN A 203 28.34 12.70 -30.96
C GLN A 203 27.67 11.49 -30.31
N LEU A 204 28.26 10.29 -30.44
CA LEU A 204 27.75 9.08 -29.80
C LEU A 204 27.88 9.14 -28.27
N GLY A 205 29.01 9.64 -27.77
CA GLY A 205 29.22 9.87 -26.34
C GLY A 205 28.18 10.84 -25.77
N LEU A 206 27.97 11.97 -26.43
CA LEU A 206 27.03 12.99 -25.99
C LEU A 206 25.58 12.48 -26.07
N GLY A 207 25.23 11.81 -27.17
CA GLY A 207 23.92 11.19 -27.35
C GLY A 207 23.62 10.15 -26.27
N ARG A 208 24.59 9.31 -25.91
CA ARG A 208 24.48 8.35 -24.80
C ARG A 208 24.22 9.07 -23.47
N ASP A 209 25.02 10.08 -23.15
CA ASP A 209 24.95 10.75 -21.84
C ASP A 209 23.64 11.55 -21.68
N LEU A 210 23.19 12.25 -22.72
CA LEU A 210 21.92 12.99 -22.71
C LEU A 210 20.70 12.05 -22.69
N PHE A 211 20.75 10.95 -23.43
CA PHE A 211 19.69 9.93 -23.40
C PHE A 211 19.51 9.35 -21.99
N LEU A 212 20.62 8.97 -21.34
CA LEU A 212 20.57 8.40 -20.00
C LEU A 212 20.24 9.43 -18.94
N PHE A 213 20.71 10.68 -19.09
CA PHE A 213 20.26 11.79 -18.26
C PHE A 213 18.74 11.94 -18.31
N GLY A 214 18.15 12.01 -19.51
CA GLY A 214 16.70 12.15 -19.69
C GLY A 214 15.92 10.98 -19.09
N MET A 215 16.33 9.74 -19.39
CA MET A 215 15.72 8.53 -18.84
C MET A 215 15.73 8.54 -17.30
N LEU A 216 16.89 8.80 -16.69
CA LEU A 216 17.06 8.76 -15.24
C LEU A 216 16.39 9.94 -14.54
N LEU A 217 16.38 11.12 -15.15
CA LEU A 217 15.65 12.27 -14.63
C LEU A 217 14.14 11.97 -14.55
N ILE A 218 13.55 11.47 -15.64
CA ILE A 218 12.13 11.10 -15.67
C ILE A 218 11.84 10.00 -14.64
N MET A 219 12.68 8.96 -14.58
CA MET A 219 12.53 7.89 -13.60
C MET A 219 12.67 8.38 -12.16
N GLY A 220 13.58 9.32 -11.92
CA GLY A 220 13.74 9.98 -10.62
C GLY A 220 12.47 10.72 -10.20
N ILE A 221 11.98 11.64 -11.04
CA ILE A 221 10.76 12.41 -10.79
C ILE A 221 9.55 11.50 -10.58
N TYR A 222 9.41 10.47 -11.42
CA TYR A 222 8.32 9.49 -11.31
C TYR A 222 8.31 8.79 -9.94
N HIS A 223 9.47 8.36 -9.44
CA HIS A 223 9.56 7.69 -8.14
C HIS A 223 9.33 8.65 -6.96
N PHE A 224 9.73 9.92 -7.09
CA PHE A 224 9.33 10.96 -6.12
C PHE A 224 7.80 11.15 -6.10
N GLY A 225 7.16 11.18 -7.27
CA GLY A 225 5.70 11.22 -7.36
C GLY A 225 5.03 10.03 -6.65
N LEU A 226 5.54 8.81 -6.85
CA LEU A 226 5.05 7.62 -6.15
C LEU A 226 5.22 7.71 -4.63
N TYR A 227 6.36 8.24 -4.16
CA TYR A 227 6.59 8.46 -2.74
C TYR A 227 5.60 9.46 -2.14
N ILE A 228 5.34 10.57 -2.84
CA ILE A 228 4.35 11.58 -2.40
C ILE A 228 2.95 10.95 -2.29
N MET A 229 2.56 10.13 -3.26
CA MET A 229 1.28 9.42 -3.23
C MET A 229 1.20 8.35 -2.13
N ARG A 230 2.34 7.76 -1.74
CA ARG A 230 2.39 6.68 -0.74
C ARG A 230 3.63 6.80 0.15
N THR A 231 3.59 7.74 1.08
CA THR A 231 4.71 8.04 2.00
C THR A 231 5.10 6.88 2.93
N LYS A 232 4.22 5.89 3.11
CA LYS A 232 4.53 4.65 3.85
C LYS A 232 5.55 3.78 3.13
N ASP A 233 5.60 3.81 1.80
CA ASP A 233 6.58 3.06 1.02
C ASP A 233 7.80 3.95 0.75
N ARG A 234 8.92 3.65 1.40
CA ARG A 234 10.15 4.44 1.29
C ARG A 234 11.03 4.02 0.12
N ALA A 235 10.81 2.85 -0.50
CA ALA A 235 11.68 2.38 -1.59
C ALA A 235 11.72 3.37 -2.78
N PRO A 236 10.60 3.96 -3.24
CA PRO A 236 10.62 4.96 -4.31
C PRO A 236 11.44 6.21 -3.98
N LEU A 237 11.45 6.67 -2.72
CA LEU A 237 12.27 7.82 -2.32
C LEU A 237 13.76 7.57 -2.58
N TYR A 238 14.27 6.44 -2.08
CA TYR A 238 15.68 6.10 -2.21
C TYR A 238 16.08 5.83 -3.66
N PHE A 239 15.23 5.15 -4.43
CA PHE A 239 15.49 4.93 -5.85
C PHE A 239 15.43 6.24 -6.65
N GLY A 240 14.48 7.12 -6.34
CA GLY A 240 14.37 8.44 -6.95
C GLY A 240 15.63 9.29 -6.72
N VAL A 241 16.15 9.33 -5.48
CA VAL A 241 17.41 10.01 -5.15
C VAL A 241 18.58 9.41 -5.93
N PHE A 242 18.68 8.08 -6.00
CA PHE A 242 19.71 7.41 -6.79
C PHE A 242 19.66 7.82 -8.26
N CYS A 243 18.47 7.80 -8.89
CA CYS A 243 18.29 8.18 -10.29
C CYS A 243 18.64 9.65 -10.55
N LEU A 244 18.22 10.58 -9.69
CA LEU A 244 18.53 12.01 -9.86
C LEU A 244 20.02 12.32 -9.70
N LEU A 245 20.69 11.68 -8.73
CA LEU A 245 22.13 11.87 -8.54
C LEU A 245 22.93 11.26 -9.68
N PHE A 246 22.52 10.09 -10.18
CA PHE A 246 23.19 9.45 -11.29
C PHE A 246 22.92 10.18 -12.62
N SER A 247 21.73 10.74 -12.82
CA SER A 247 21.45 11.59 -13.99
C SER A 247 22.34 12.83 -13.99
N LEU A 248 22.46 13.53 -12.86
CA LEU A 248 23.38 14.65 -12.70
C LEU A 248 24.83 14.22 -12.97
N ARG A 249 25.24 13.06 -12.46
CA ARG A 249 26.58 12.51 -12.68
C ARG A 249 26.90 12.29 -14.16
N MET A 250 25.94 11.83 -14.98
CA MET A 250 26.16 11.65 -16.42
C MET A 250 26.61 12.95 -17.09
N LEU A 251 25.99 14.08 -16.73
CA LEU A 251 26.34 15.38 -17.29
C LEU A 251 27.64 15.97 -16.74
N LEU A 252 28.04 15.55 -15.54
CA LEU A 252 29.27 16.00 -14.89
C LEU A 252 30.50 15.25 -15.41
N VAL A 253 30.44 13.92 -15.47
CA VAL A 253 31.64 13.08 -15.60
C VAL A 253 31.88 12.57 -17.02
N GLY A 254 30.84 12.25 -17.80
CA GLY A 254 30.96 11.62 -19.12
C GLY A 254 31.61 12.56 -20.16
N GLU A 255 30.84 13.08 -21.10
CA GLU A 255 31.32 14.09 -22.07
C GLU A 255 31.49 15.50 -21.47
N ARG A 256 31.49 15.61 -20.12
CA ARG A 256 31.62 16.88 -19.39
C ARG A 256 30.65 17.96 -19.91
N PHE A 257 29.41 17.56 -20.17
CA PHE A 257 28.39 18.43 -20.76
C PHE A 257 28.12 19.68 -19.90
N LEU A 258 27.97 19.53 -18.58
CA LEU A 258 27.80 20.70 -17.71
C LEU A 258 29.06 21.59 -17.68
N PRO A 259 30.27 21.05 -17.44
CA PRO A 259 31.51 21.83 -17.52
C PRO A 259 31.76 22.58 -18.83
N SER A 260 31.29 22.07 -19.97
CA SER A 260 31.43 22.76 -21.26
C SER A 260 30.44 23.91 -21.46
N HIS A 261 29.33 23.94 -20.71
CA HIS A 261 28.26 24.94 -20.88
C HIS A 261 28.13 25.91 -19.70
N LEU A 262 28.55 25.51 -18.50
CA LEU A 262 28.49 26.31 -17.28
C LEU A 262 29.91 26.61 -16.77
N ASN A 263 30.16 27.86 -16.44
CA ASN A 263 31.47 28.32 -15.99
C ASN A 263 31.61 28.23 -14.46
N LEU A 264 31.60 27.00 -13.92
CA LEU A 264 31.89 26.73 -12.51
C LEU A 264 33.34 26.32 -12.32
N SER A 265 33.88 26.52 -11.11
CA SER A 265 35.27 26.15 -10.83
C SER A 265 35.46 24.62 -10.84
N PHE A 266 36.65 24.19 -11.23
CA PHE A 266 37.09 22.79 -11.21
C PHE A 266 36.75 22.08 -9.89
N PHE A 267 36.98 22.75 -8.76
CA PHE A 267 36.72 22.21 -7.43
C PHE A 267 35.24 21.98 -7.13
N VAL A 268 34.35 22.78 -7.72
CA VAL A 268 32.90 22.60 -7.56
C VAL A 268 32.44 21.37 -8.34
N TYR A 269 32.87 21.25 -9.60
CA TYR A 269 32.54 20.07 -10.42
C TYR A 269 33.04 18.77 -9.80
N GLY A 270 34.30 18.73 -9.37
CA GLY A 270 34.86 17.56 -8.71
C GLY A 270 34.05 17.17 -7.47
N ARG A 271 33.74 18.12 -6.58
CA ARG A 271 32.92 17.85 -5.38
C ARG A 271 31.52 17.35 -5.71
N MET A 272 30.85 17.93 -6.71
CA MET A 272 29.55 17.43 -7.17
C MET A 272 29.65 15.98 -7.69
N ALA A 273 30.71 15.66 -8.43
CA ALA A 273 30.96 14.32 -8.91
C ALA A 273 31.17 13.32 -7.76
N TYR A 274 31.97 13.62 -6.73
CA TYR A 274 32.13 12.73 -5.58
C TYR A 274 30.84 12.60 -4.74
N LEU A 275 30.14 13.71 -4.48
CA LEU A 275 28.87 13.69 -3.73
C LEU A 275 27.83 12.81 -4.40
N SER A 276 27.76 12.82 -5.74
CA SER A 276 26.86 11.94 -6.49
C SER A 276 27.12 10.45 -6.23
N VAL A 277 28.38 10.06 -6.00
CA VAL A 277 28.76 8.68 -5.68
C VAL A 277 28.44 8.35 -4.23
N PHE A 278 28.84 9.20 -3.29
CA PHE A 278 28.65 8.94 -1.86
C PHE A 278 27.17 8.86 -1.49
N ILE A 279 26.38 9.84 -1.91
CA ILE A 279 24.95 9.88 -1.62
C ILE A 279 24.22 8.87 -2.51
N GLY A 280 24.60 8.73 -3.78
CA GLY A 280 23.95 7.81 -4.72
C GLY A 280 24.09 6.34 -4.29
N PHE A 281 25.26 5.92 -3.84
CA PHE A 281 25.47 4.55 -3.37
C PHE A 281 24.72 4.27 -2.06
N ALA A 282 24.68 5.23 -1.13
CA ALA A 282 23.86 5.12 0.07
C ALA A 282 22.36 5.02 -0.28
N ALA A 283 21.91 5.77 -1.28
CA ALA A 283 20.55 5.72 -1.78
C ALA A 283 20.23 4.35 -2.41
N LEU A 284 21.14 3.78 -3.20
CA LEU A 284 21.00 2.43 -3.74
C LEU A 284 20.86 1.36 -2.63
N CYS A 285 21.68 1.44 -1.58
CA CYS A 285 21.57 0.54 -0.43
C CYS A 285 20.24 0.70 0.32
N GLY A 286 19.78 1.95 0.49
CA GLY A 286 18.47 2.25 1.07
C GLY A 286 17.33 1.67 0.24
N PHE A 287 17.41 1.79 -1.09
CA PHE A 287 16.47 1.17 -2.00
C PHE A 287 16.40 -0.34 -1.79
N LEU A 288 17.54 -1.05 -1.79
CA LEU A 288 17.57 -2.50 -1.58
C LEU A 288 16.92 -2.93 -0.26
N TYR A 289 17.18 -2.19 0.83
CA TYR A 289 16.61 -2.48 2.14
C TYR A 289 15.08 -2.32 2.17
N TYR A 290 14.55 -1.23 1.62
CA TYR A 290 13.10 -0.98 1.64
C TYR A 290 12.35 -1.71 0.52
N ALA A 291 13.01 -2.06 -0.58
CA ALA A 291 12.37 -2.76 -1.68
C ALA A 291 12.18 -4.26 -1.41
N LEU A 292 13.06 -4.88 -0.63
CA LEU A 292 13.07 -6.32 -0.34
C LEU A 292 12.88 -6.57 1.16
N ASP A 293 11.62 -6.66 1.55
CA ASP A 293 11.20 -6.82 2.95
C ASP A 293 11.90 -8.00 3.63
N GLY A 294 12.51 -7.73 4.79
CA GLY A 294 13.18 -8.74 5.63
C GLY A 294 14.50 -9.28 5.08
N LEU A 295 14.88 -8.95 3.84
CA LEU A 295 16.10 -9.48 3.23
C LEU A 295 17.36 -8.76 3.70
N PHE A 296 17.29 -7.48 4.05
CA PHE A 296 18.46 -6.73 4.51
C PHE A 296 18.30 -6.34 5.98
N PRO A 297 19.34 -6.49 6.82
CA PRO A 297 19.27 -6.06 8.21
C PRO A 297 19.33 -4.53 8.32
N LYS A 298 18.77 -3.98 9.41
CA LYS A 298 18.75 -2.53 9.66
C LYS A 298 20.15 -1.90 9.72
N TRP A 299 21.17 -2.65 10.15
CA TRP A 299 22.54 -2.12 10.21
C TRP A 299 23.08 -1.78 8.82
N PHE A 300 22.71 -2.55 7.79
CA PHE A 300 23.20 -2.36 6.41
C PHE A 300 22.86 -0.97 5.89
N VAL A 301 21.58 -0.59 5.98
CA VAL A 301 21.10 0.73 5.54
C VAL A 301 21.59 1.86 6.44
N LYS A 302 21.64 1.66 7.77
CA LYS A 302 22.16 2.67 8.69
C LYS A 302 23.62 2.96 8.41
N PHE A 303 24.43 1.90 8.26
CA PHE A 303 25.85 2.00 7.97
C PHE A 303 26.10 2.67 6.61
N SER A 304 25.38 2.28 5.55
CA SER A 304 25.55 2.89 4.23
C SER A 304 25.19 4.39 4.22
N ILE A 305 24.11 4.78 4.93
CA ILE A 305 23.72 6.20 5.05
C ILE A 305 24.76 6.96 5.88
N THR A 306 25.18 6.44 7.04
CA THR A 306 26.22 7.08 7.85
C THR A 306 27.51 7.26 7.06
N LEU A 307 27.96 6.23 6.34
CA LEU A 307 29.14 6.28 5.50
C LEU A 307 28.99 7.37 4.41
N GLY A 308 27.89 7.37 3.66
CA GLY A 308 27.62 8.36 2.62
C GLY A 308 27.56 9.79 3.17
N THR A 309 26.95 10.00 4.34
CA THR A 309 26.88 11.31 5.00
C THR A 309 28.25 11.77 5.50
N VAL A 310 29.01 10.90 6.18
CA VAL A 310 30.34 11.25 6.70
C VAL A 310 31.27 11.62 5.55
N PHE A 311 31.37 10.78 4.51
CA PHE A 311 32.24 11.06 3.36
C PHE A 311 31.74 12.26 2.55
N GLY A 312 30.42 12.43 2.44
CA GLY A 312 29.80 13.60 1.80
C GLY A 312 30.08 14.91 2.53
N LEU A 313 30.14 14.92 3.87
CA LEU A 313 30.55 16.09 4.63
C LEU A 313 32.07 16.31 4.55
N LEU A 314 32.86 15.24 4.63
CA LEU A 314 34.32 15.33 4.53
C LEU A 314 34.76 15.96 3.21
N ILE A 315 34.20 15.55 2.07
CA ILE A 315 34.61 16.07 0.74
C ILE A 315 34.34 17.57 0.55
N LEU A 316 33.40 18.14 1.32
CA LEU A 316 33.14 19.58 1.31
C LEU A 316 34.25 20.37 2.00
N TRP A 317 34.91 19.79 3.00
CA TRP A 317 35.88 20.46 3.86
C TRP A 317 37.34 20.11 3.57
N ILE A 318 37.64 18.89 3.12
CA ILE A 318 39.03 18.49 2.88
C ILE A 318 39.65 19.28 1.71
N PRO A 319 40.98 19.48 1.73
CA PRO A 319 41.70 19.95 0.55
C PRO A 319 41.43 19.03 -0.64
N TYR A 320 41.19 19.61 -1.81
CA TYR A 320 40.86 18.84 -3.01
C TYR A 320 41.97 17.85 -3.40
N SER A 321 43.22 18.14 -3.06
CA SER A 321 44.35 17.23 -3.28
C SER A 321 44.19 15.87 -2.58
N SER A 322 43.38 15.78 -1.53
CA SER A 322 43.08 14.54 -0.81
C SER A 322 41.79 13.85 -1.27
N ALA A 323 41.06 14.41 -2.26
CA ALA A 323 39.75 13.92 -2.68
C ALA A 323 39.80 12.49 -3.25
N ASP A 324 40.77 12.19 -4.11
CA ASP A 324 40.90 10.84 -4.71
C ASP A 324 41.25 9.77 -3.67
N ARG A 325 42.09 10.13 -2.69
CA ARG A 325 42.39 9.24 -1.55
C ARG A 325 41.13 8.95 -0.74
N LEU A 326 40.32 9.97 -0.48
CA LEU A 326 39.04 9.81 0.20
C LEU A 326 38.09 8.90 -0.62
N LEU A 327 38.05 9.06 -1.94
CA LEU A 327 37.26 8.19 -2.83
C LEU A 327 37.76 6.73 -2.78
N MET A 328 39.07 6.48 -2.78
CA MET A 328 39.62 5.13 -2.69
C MET A 328 39.24 4.44 -1.36
N ILE A 329 39.31 5.17 -0.24
CA ILE A 329 38.87 4.65 1.07
C ILE A 329 37.37 4.33 1.03
N TYR A 330 36.56 5.22 0.46
CA TYR A 330 35.12 4.99 0.30
C TYR A 330 34.85 3.75 -0.58
N ALA A 331 35.61 3.56 -1.65
CA ALA A 331 35.46 2.44 -2.58
C ALA A 331 35.65 1.10 -1.88
N VAL A 332 36.60 0.97 -0.93
CA VAL A 332 36.78 -0.27 -0.13
C VAL A 332 35.49 -0.64 0.61
N PHE A 333 34.88 0.31 1.32
CA PHE A 333 33.61 0.10 2.00
C PHE A 333 32.46 -0.14 1.00
N GLY A 334 32.46 0.56 -0.12
CA GLY A 334 31.49 0.41 -1.21
C GLY A 334 31.50 -1.00 -1.80
N PHE A 335 32.69 -1.54 -2.12
CA PHE A 335 32.84 -2.91 -2.62
C PHE A 335 32.45 -3.95 -1.58
N ALA A 336 32.79 -3.74 -0.30
CA ALA A 336 32.35 -4.63 0.77
C ALA A 336 30.81 -4.66 0.89
N LEU A 337 30.15 -3.50 0.83
CA LEU A 337 28.69 -3.40 0.84
C LEU A 337 28.05 -3.98 -0.42
N LEU A 338 28.64 -3.78 -1.59
CA LEU A 338 28.19 -4.35 -2.86
C LEU A 338 28.28 -5.88 -2.83
N GLY A 339 29.40 -6.43 -2.36
CA GLY A 339 29.58 -7.88 -2.19
C GLY A 339 28.59 -8.46 -1.18
N TYR A 340 28.41 -7.80 -0.03
CA TYR A 340 27.40 -8.20 0.95
C TYR A 340 25.98 -8.18 0.36
N ALA A 341 25.64 -7.12 -0.39
CA ALA A 341 24.35 -7.02 -1.05
C ALA A 341 24.13 -8.11 -2.09
N MET A 342 25.17 -8.47 -2.84
CA MET A 342 25.13 -9.60 -3.78
C MET A 342 24.81 -10.92 -3.06
N ILE A 343 25.49 -11.21 -1.95
CA ILE A 343 25.25 -12.40 -1.15
C ILE A 343 23.81 -12.43 -0.62
N ARG A 344 23.31 -11.31 -0.07
CA ARG A 344 21.92 -11.23 0.41
C ARG A 344 20.90 -11.38 -0.72
N LEU A 345 21.16 -10.83 -1.90
CA LEU A 345 20.28 -11.02 -3.06
C LEU A 345 20.25 -12.48 -3.52
N VAL A 346 21.40 -13.17 -3.56
CA VAL A 346 21.45 -14.62 -3.84
C VAL A 346 20.64 -15.42 -2.81
N ILE A 347 20.78 -15.10 -1.52
CA ILE A 347 19.96 -15.71 -0.45
C ILE A 347 18.48 -15.43 -0.70
N GLY A 348 18.11 -14.20 -1.08
CA GLY A 348 16.73 -13.83 -1.39
C GLY A 348 16.15 -14.59 -2.57
N VAL A 349 16.95 -14.83 -3.61
CA VAL A 349 16.57 -15.70 -4.74
C VAL A 349 16.35 -17.13 -4.26
N TRP A 350 17.25 -17.67 -3.43
CA TRP A 350 17.14 -19.02 -2.92
C TRP A 350 15.92 -19.20 -1.99
N GLN A 351 15.64 -18.21 -1.15
CA GLN A 351 14.47 -18.15 -0.28
C GLN A 351 13.17 -17.77 -1.01
N SER A 352 13.22 -17.59 -2.34
CA SER A 352 12.06 -17.20 -3.17
C SER A 352 11.38 -15.91 -2.70
N VAL A 353 12.16 -14.94 -2.17
CA VAL A 353 11.66 -13.61 -1.81
C VAL A 353 11.08 -12.95 -3.06
N PRO A 354 9.85 -12.38 -2.99
CA PRO A 354 9.20 -11.79 -4.16
C PRO A 354 10.09 -10.76 -4.86
N PHE A 355 10.26 -10.94 -6.18
CA PHE A 355 11.05 -10.07 -7.07
C PHE A 355 12.57 -10.04 -6.82
N ALA A 356 13.10 -10.78 -5.84
CA ALA A 356 14.53 -10.79 -5.55
C ALA A 356 15.38 -11.25 -6.75
N ASN A 357 14.86 -12.17 -7.57
CA ASN A 357 15.50 -12.66 -8.79
C ASN A 357 15.71 -11.57 -9.86
N ILE A 358 14.72 -10.69 -10.02
CA ILE A 358 14.77 -9.61 -11.02
C ILE A 358 15.71 -8.51 -10.52
N VAL A 359 15.59 -8.15 -9.24
CA VAL A 359 16.51 -7.18 -8.61
C VAL A 359 17.94 -7.68 -8.63
N PHE A 360 18.18 -8.97 -8.34
CA PHE A 360 19.48 -9.61 -8.44
C PHE A 360 20.08 -9.49 -9.85
N LEU A 361 19.31 -9.81 -10.90
CA LEU A 361 19.80 -9.76 -12.27
C LEU A 361 20.26 -8.35 -12.66
N GLY A 362 19.43 -7.33 -12.37
CA GLY A 362 19.78 -5.94 -12.64
C GLY A 362 20.97 -5.47 -11.81
N PHE A 363 21.02 -5.83 -10.53
CA PHE A 363 22.09 -5.43 -9.62
C PHE A 363 23.42 -6.12 -9.95
N ALA A 364 23.40 -7.37 -10.40
CA ALA A 364 24.58 -8.11 -10.87
C ALA A 364 25.19 -7.44 -12.10
N PHE A 365 24.36 -7.09 -13.08
CA PHE A 365 24.83 -6.40 -14.27
C PHE A 365 25.41 -5.01 -13.93
N LEU A 366 24.74 -4.25 -13.06
CA LEU A 366 25.26 -2.98 -12.54
C LEU A 366 26.59 -3.14 -11.79
N GLY A 367 26.74 -4.20 -10.99
CA GLY A 367 27.97 -4.50 -10.28
C GLY A 367 29.14 -4.80 -11.22
N ILE A 368 28.90 -5.60 -12.27
CA ILE A 368 29.91 -5.92 -13.29
C ILE A 368 30.39 -4.66 -14.00
N THR A 369 29.47 -3.79 -14.44
CA THR A 369 29.86 -2.56 -15.13
C THR A 369 30.56 -1.56 -14.21
N PHE A 370 30.18 -1.51 -12.93
CA PHE A 370 30.88 -0.72 -11.92
C PHE A 370 32.31 -1.21 -11.68
N ILE A 371 32.52 -2.53 -11.56
CA ILE A 371 33.85 -3.13 -11.41
C ILE A 371 34.71 -2.85 -12.64
N ASN A 372 34.17 -3.00 -13.85
CA ASN A 372 34.88 -2.68 -15.09
C ASN A 372 35.37 -1.22 -15.09
N ASP A 373 34.49 -0.27 -14.78
CA ASP A 373 34.81 1.15 -14.82
C ASP A 373 35.76 1.56 -13.68
N PHE A 374 35.71 0.87 -12.54
CA PHE A 374 36.68 1.05 -11.45
C PHE A 374 38.07 0.53 -11.83
N ILE A 375 38.17 -0.63 -12.49
CA ILE A 375 39.43 -1.15 -13.02
C ILE A 375 39.98 -0.19 -14.09
N TYR A 376 39.13 0.34 -14.96
CA TYR A 376 39.50 1.38 -15.92
C TYR A 376 40.12 2.59 -15.21
N GLN A 377 39.47 3.09 -14.16
CA GLN A 377 39.94 4.27 -13.42
C GLN A 377 41.33 4.06 -12.80
N ILE A 378 41.64 2.84 -12.34
CA ILE A 378 42.96 2.51 -11.78
C ILE A 378 44.01 2.22 -12.87
N THR A 379 43.61 1.56 -13.96
CA THR A 379 44.55 1.09 -14.99
C THR A 379 44.77 2.07 -16.13
N LEU A 380 43.96 3.14 -16.23
CA LEU A 380 43.98 4.15 -17.30
C LEU A 380 43.91 3.59 -18.74
N ARG A 381 43.48 2.33 -18.93
CA ARG A 381 43.33 1.73 -20.27
C ARG A 381 42.23 2.42 -21.05
N ASN A 382 42.35 2.64 -22.35
CA ASN A 382 41.33 3.30 -23.17
C ASN A 382 40.08 2.44 -23.51
N THR A 383 39.40 1.87 -22.50
CA THR A 383 38.12 1.16 -22.69
C THR A 383 36.91 2.09 -22.50
N PRO A 384 35.82 1.95 -23.28
CA PRO A 384 34.59 2.72 -23.07
C PRO A 384 33.98 2.45 -21.69
N SER A 385 33.45 3.49 -21.04
CA SER A 385 32.70 3.35 -19.79
C SER A 385 31.42 2.52 -20.02
N LEU A 386 31.22 1.51 -19.16
CA LEU A 386 30.10 0.58 -19.23
C LEU A 386 29.03 0.83 -18.15
N ILE A 387 29.34 1.60 -17.10
CA ILE A 387 28.38 1.94 -16.04
C ILE A 387 27.06 2.51 -16.56
N PRO A 388 26.99 3.31 -17.66
CA PRO A 388 25.73 3.88 -18.10
C PRO A 388 24.74 2.80 -18.58
N PHE A 389 25.23 1.72 -19.19
CA PHE A 389 24.42 0.55 -19.57
C PHE A 389 23.98 -0.25 -18.34
N GLY A 390 24.85 -0.37 -17.34
CA GLY A 390 24.56 -0.99 -16.05
C GLY A 390 23.33 -0.38 -15.38
N VAL A 391 23.34 0.96 -15.30
CA VAL A 391 22.25 1.72 -14.69
C VAL A 391 20.98 1.67 -15.54
N ALA A 392 21.08 1.71 -16.87
CA ALA A 392 19.93 1.55 -17.74
C ALA A 392 19.23 0.20 -17.52
N ILE A 393 19.97 -0.91 -17.57
CA ILE A 393 19.42 -2.26 -17.32
C ILE A 393 18.82 -2.34 -15.92
N PHE A 394 19.53 -1.86 -14.90
CA PHE A 394 18.99 -1.85 -13.55
C PHE A 394 17.67 -1.07 -13.46
N THR A 395 17.60 0.10 -14.08
CA THR A 395 16.39 0.95 -14.11
C THR A 395 15.23 0.26 -14.81
N PHE A 396 15.47 -0.42 -15.93
CA PHE A 396 14.44 -1.24 -16.60
C PHE A 396 13.95 -2.40 -15.73
N THR A 397 14.85 -3.10 -15.04
CA THR A 397 14.45 -4.17 -14.11
C THR A 397 13.59 -3.63 -12.96
N GLN A 398 13.82 -2.39 -12.51
CA GLN A 398 12.99 -1.74 -11.50
C GLN A 398 11.64 -1.29 -12.04
N ALA A 399 11.59 -0.69 -13.23
CA ALA A 399 10.32 -0.35 -13.88
C ALA A 399 9.42 -1.57 -14.05
N TYR A 400 10.00 -2.71 -14.47
CA TYR A 400 9.27 -3.98 -14.56
C TYR A 400 8.81 -4.48 -13.19
N THR A 401 9.71 -4.52 -12.20
CA THR A 401 9.40 -4.99 -10.84
C THR A 401 8.23 -4.21 -10.24
N LEU A 402 8.25 -2.88 -10.41
CA LEU A 402 7.17 -2.01 -9.98
C LEU A 402 5.85 -2.30 -10.71
N SER A 403 5.88 -2.40 -12.04
CA SER A 403 4.71 -2.73 -12.85
C SER A 403 4.08 -4.07 -12.45
N ALA A 404 4.92 -5.09 -12.23
CA ALA A 404 4.49 -6.40 -11.79
C ALA A 404 3.91 -6.37 -10.36
N ARG A 405 4.48 -5.58 -9.45
CA ARG A 405 3.91 -5.35 -8.10
C ARG A 405 2.53 -4.71 -8.17
N PHE A 406 2.38 -3.67 -8.98
CA PHE A 406 1.09 -3.01 -9.18
C PHE A 406 0.05 -3.95 -9.78
N SER A 407 0.43 -4.71 -10.82
CA SER A 407 -0.47 -5.68 -11.44
C SER A 407 -0.94 -6.74 -10.43
N ASN A 408 -0.01 -7.32 -9.65
CA ASN A 408 -0.37 -8.30 -8.61
C ASN A 408 -1.26 -7.70 -7.52
N ALA A 409 -0.97 -6.47 -7.07
CA ALA A 409 -1.78 -5.78 -6.07
C ALA A 409 -3.19 -5.47 -6.61
N PHE A 410 -3.29 -5.05 -7.87
CA PHE A 410 -4.55 -4.76 -8.52
C PHE A 410 -5.42 -6.01 -8.66
N THR A 411 -4.86 -7.11 -9.16
CA THR A 411 -5.59 -8.39 -9.25
C THR A 411 -6.06 -8.88 -7.89
N ARG A 412 -5.24 -8.71 -6.83
CA ARG A 412 -5.66 -9.07 -5.46
C ARG A 412 -6.78 -8.18 -4.93
N ALA A 413 -6.75 -6.88 -5.24
CA ALA A 413 -7.83 -5.95 -4.87
C ALA A 413 -9.14 -6.30 -5.59
N GLU A 414 -9.08 -6.66 -6.87
CA GLU A 414 -10.23 -7.12 -7.66
C GLU A 414 -10.82 -8.42 -7.08
N GLN A 415 -9.95 -9.40 -6.74
CA GLN A 415 -10.39 -10.64 -6.11
C GLN A 415 -11.07 -10.40 -4.76
N LEU A 416 -10.45 -9.61 -3.86
CA LEU A 416 -11.04 -9.25 -2.57
C LEU A 416 -12.38 -8.51 -2.72
N SER A 417 -12.50 -7.65 -3.74
CA SER A 417 -13.75 -6.97 -4.05
C SER A 417 -14.86 -7.94 -4.46
N ALA A 418 -14.52 -8.93 -5.30
CA ALA A 418 -15.45 -9.99 -5.69
C ALA A 418 -15.88 -10.86 -4.50
N GLU A 419 -14.93 -11.27 -3.65
CA GLU A 419 -15.20 -12.04 -2.42
C GLU A 419 -16.10 -11.26 -1.45
N ASN A 420 -15.79 -9.97 -1.21
CA ASN A 420 -16.62 -9.10 -0.36
C ASN A 420 -18.04 -8.96 -0.91
N LYS A 421 -18.20 -8.83 -2.24
CA LYS A 421 -19.52 -8.73 -2.86
C LYS A 421 -20.33 -10.03 -2.70
N ALA A 422 -19.67 -11.20 -2.79
CA ALA A 422 -20.30 -12.49 -2.55
C ALA A 422 -20.76 -12.63 -1.09
N ILE A 423 -19.90 -12.32 -0.12
CA ILE A 423 -20.23 -12.34 1.31
C ILE A 423 -21.40 -11.40 1.63
N LEU A 424 -21.40 -10.19 1.06
CA LEU A 424 -22.51 -9.25 1.23
C LEU A 424 -23.83 -9.78 0.68
N SER A 425 -23.80 -10.53 -0.43
CA SER A 425 -25.01 -11.14 -0.98
C SER A 425 -25.55 -12.28 -0.09
N GLU A 426 -24.66 -13.10 0.47
CA GLU A 426 -25.00 -14.17 1.40
C GLU A 426 -25.57 -13.61 2.72
N LEU A 427 -24.94 -12.57 3.28
CA LEU A 427 -25.45 -11.89 4.48
C LEU A 427 -26.84 -11.30 4.26
N LYS A 428 -27.10 -10.70 3.09
CA LYS A 428 -28.44 -10.18 2.75
C LYS A 428 -29.48 -11.29 2.67
N LEU A 429 -29.14 -12.43 2.07
CA LEU A 429 -30.03 -13.59 1.99
C LEU A 429 -30.31 -14.16 3.39
N LEU A 430 -29.28 -14.33 4.22
CA LEU A 430 -29.42 -14.82 5.59
C LEU A 430 -30.29 -13.88 6.42
N ASN A 431 -30.07 -12.56 6.33
CA ASN A 431 -30.88 -11.58 7.05
C ASN A 431 -32.35 -11.61 6.62
N SER A 432 -32.63 -11.72 5.32
CA SER A 432 -34.00 -11.87 4.81
C SER A 432 -34.68 -13.15 5.32
N ASN A 433 -33.94 -14.26 5.38
CA ASN A 433 -34.44 -15.52 5.94
C ASN A 433 -34.72 -15.39 7.45
N LEU A 434 -33.82 -14.75 8.19
CA LEU A 434 -34.01 -14.47 9.62
C LEU A 434 -35.23 -13.58 9.86
N GLU A 435 -35.40 -12.51 9.08
CA GLU A 435 -36.58 -11.64 9.16
C GLU A 435 -37.88 -12.41 8.92
N SER A 436 -37.90 -13.31 7.92
CA SER A 436 -39.04 -14.18 7.66
C SER A 436 -39.32 -15.12 8.84
N LEU A 437 -38.29 -15.76 9.38
CA LEU A 437 -38.41 -16.68 10.51
C LEU A 437 -38.86 -15.96 11.79
N VAL A 438 -38.31 -14.78 12.07
CA VAL A 438 -38.71 -13.93 13.20
C VAL A 438 -40.18 -13.54 13.07
N LYS A 439 -40.62 -13.14 11.87
CA LYS A 439 -42.02 -12.79 11.60
C LYS A 439 -42.96 -13.98 11.82
N GLU A 440 -42.59 -15.17 11.34
CA GLU A 440 -43.33 -16.41 11.55
C GLU A 440 -43.45 -16.72 13.05
N ARG A 441 -42.33 -16.76 13.77
CA ARG A 441 -42.31 -17.02 15.22
C ARG A 441 -43.11 -16.01 16.02
N THR A 442 -43.04 -14.73 15.66
CA THR A 442 -43.81 -13.67 16.32
C THR A 442 -45.31 -13.87 16.09
N SER A 443 -45.72 -14.26 14.88
CA SER A 443 -47.12 -14.58 14.59
C SER A 443 -47.62 -15.79 15.38
N ASP A 444 -46.82 -16.85 15.49
CA ASP A 444 -47.18 -18.05 16.25
C ASP A 444 -47.32 -17.75 17.75
N LEU A 445 -46.38 -16.97 18.30
CA LEU A 445 -46.43 -16.51 19.69
C LEU A 445 -47.69 -15.68 19.95
N GLN A 446 -48.05 -14.78 19.04
CA GLN A 446 -49.25 -13.95 19.18
C GLN A 446 -50.52 -14.81 19.22
N LYS A 447 -50.64 -15.81 18.33
CA LYS A 447 -51.77 -16.75 18.34
C LYS A 447 -51.84 -17.55 19.65
N ALA A 448 -50.71 -18.08 20.11
CA ALA A 448 -50.65 -18.82 21.36
C ALA A 448 -51.05 -17.95 22.57
N LEU A 449 -50.64 -16.67 22.58
CA LEU A 449 -51.05 -15.71 23.61
C LEU A 449 -52.56 -15.47 23.59
N GLU A 450 -53.16 -15.28 22.41
CA GLU A 450 -54.61 -15.11 22.27
C GLU A 450 -55.38 -16.34 22.74
N GLU A 451 -54.94 -17.55 22.36
CA GLU A 451 -55.53 -18.80 22.83
C GLU A 451 -55.43 -18.96 24.35
N MET A 452 -54.28 -18.65 24.95
CA MET A 452 -54.10 -18.67 26.40
C MET A 452 -55.00 -17.65 27.11
N GLU A 453 -55.18 -16.45 26.55
CA GLU A 453 -56.09 -15.45 27.12
C GLU A 453 -57.54 -15.92 27.13
N VAL A 454 -58.02 -16.55 26.05
CA VAL A 454 -59.39 -17.08 25.96
C VAL A 454 -59.61 -18.20 26.97
N MET A 455 -58.67 -19.14 27.07
CA MET A 455 -58.74 -20.23 28.06
C MET A 455 -58.69 -19.72 29.50
N SER A 456 -57.95 -18.64 29.78
CA SER A 456 -57.90 -18.06 31.13
C SER A 456 -59.16 -17.29 31.54
N LYS A 457 -60.04 -16.90 30.60
CA LYS A 457 -61.22 -16.05 30.86
C LYS A 457 -62.55 -16.80 30.90
N THR A 458 -62.57 -18.07 30.48
CA THR A 458 -63.79 -18.90 30.42
C THR A 458 -63.68 -20.11 31.34
N ASP A 459 -64.82 -20.66 31.76
CA ASP A 459 -64.89 -21.95 32.45
C ASP A 459 -64.71 -23.08 31.44
N TYR A 460 -63.87 -24.06 31.78
CA TYR A 460 -63.45 -25.10 30.84
C TYR A 460 -64.62 -26.01 30.40
N LEU A 461 -65.59 -26.23 31.29
CA LEU A 461 -66.74 -27.11 31.08
C LEU A 461 -67.90 -26.39 30.40
N THR A 462 -68.40 -25.31 31.00
CA THR A 462 -69.62 -24.61 30.54
C THR A 462 -69.35 -23.59 29.43
N LYS A 463 -68.08 -23.22 29.20
CA LYS A 463 -67.65 -22.13 28.30
C LYS A 463 -68.18 -20.74 28.67
N LEU A 464 -68.93 -20.61 29.77
CA LEU A 464 -69.32 -19.33 30.31
C LEU A 464 -68.10 -18.54 30.82
N PRO A 465 -68.18 -17.20 30.92
CA PRO A 465 -67.25 -16.41 31.71
C PRO A 465 -66.93 -17.08 33.06
N ASN A 466 -65.65 -17.24 33.38
CA ASN A 466 -65.27 -17.68 34.71
C ASN A 466 -65.37 -16.51 35.71
N ARG A 467 -65.25 -16.82 37.00
CA ARG A 467 -65.27 -15.83 38.09
C ARG A 467 -64.41 -14.58 37.82
N ARG A 468 -63.23 -14.74 37.22
CA ARG A 468 -62.33 -13.62 36.90
C ARG A 468 -62.90 -12.71 35.81
N LEU A 469 -63.44 -13.25 34.73
CA LEU A 469 -64.05 -12.45 33.66
C LEU A 469 -65.35 -11.78 34.12
N VAL A 470 -66.16 -12.46 34.92
CA VAL A 470 -67.39 -11.89 35.50
C VAL A 470 -67.07 -10.67 36.36
N PHE A 471 -66.09 -10.78 37.24
CA PHE A 471 -65.64 -9.66 38.07
C PHE A 471 -65.15 -8.46 37.25
N ALA A 472 -64.35 -8.72 36.20
CA ALA A 472 -63.88 -7.66 35.32
C ALA A 472 -65.04 -6.93 34.62
N LYS A 473 -66.06 -7.67 34.17
CA LYS A 473 -67.27 -7.09 33.56
C LYS A 473 -68.09 -6.27 34.56
N ILE A 474 -68.29 -6.77 35.79
CA ILE A 474 -69.00 -6.02 36.84
C ILE A 474 -68.25 -4.72 37.19
N LYS A 475 -66.93 -4.77 37.33
CA LYS A 475 -66.13 -3.57 37.58
C LYS A 475 -66.30 -2.52 36.48
N ASN A 476 -66.36 -2.94 35.22
CA ASN A 476 -66.63 -2.04 34.10
C ASN A 476 -68.04 -1.41 34.19
N LEU A 477 -69.07 -2.18 34.55
CA LEU A 477 -70.41 -1.63 34.78
C LEU A 477 -70.43 -0.58 35.91
N ILE A 478 -69.68 -0.82 36.99
CA ILE A 478 -69.51 0.14 38.10
C ILE A 478 -68.81 1.42 37.62
N GLU A 479 -67.73 1.31 36.85
CA GLU A 479 -67.00 2.44 36.28
C GLU A 479 -67.86 3.26 35.30
N GLN A 480 -68.72 2.60 34.53
CA GLN A 480 -69.71 3.23 33.64
C GLN A 480 -70.91 3.83 34.39
N LYS A 481 -70.98 3.69 35.73
CA LYS A 481 -72.11 4.09 36.57
C LYS A 481 -73.46 3.54 36.09
N LYS A 482 -73.47 2.32 35.54
CA LYS A 482 -74.70 1.62 35.14
C LYS A 482 -75.33 0.95 36.35
N GLY A 483 -76.65 1.06 36.47
CA GLY A 483 -77.42 0.27 37.43
C GLY A 483 -77.52 -1.18 36.98
N PHE A 484 -77.26 -2.13 37.88
CA PHE A 484 -77.39 -3.55 37.60
C PHE A 484 -77.83 -4.31 38.86
N TYR A 485 -78.28 -5.54 38.66
CA TYR A 485 -78.58 -6.50 39.71
C TYR A 485 -77.67 -7.70 39.56
N ILE A 486 -77.29 -8.31 40.67
CA ILE A 486 -76.65 -9.62 40.65
C ILE A 486 -77.61 -10.66 41.21
N ALA A 487 -77.60 -11.84 40.59
CA ALA A 487 -78.35 -13.00 40.99
C ALA A 487 -77.38 -14.17 41.15
N LEU A 488 -77.24 -14.70 42.36
CA LEU A 488 -76.55 -15.95 42.59
C LEU A 488 -77.56 -17.08 42.44
N ALA A 489 -77.34 -17.96 41.48
CA ALA A 489 -78.21 -19.08 41.17
C ALA A 489 -77.47 -20.38 41.47
N ASP A 490 -78.17 -21.32 42.10
CA ASP A 490 -77.61 -22.64 42.45
C ASP A 490 -78.59 -23.74 42.07
N ILE A 491 -78.07 -24.83 41.52
CA ILE A 491 -78.87 -25.97 41.09
C ILE A 491 -79.33 -26.77 42.32
N ASP A 492 -80.65 -26.81 42.51
CA ASP A 492 -81.26 -27.49 43.63
C ASP A 492 -80.96 -29.00 43.58
N HIS A 493 -80.51 -29.55 44.71
CA HIS A 493 -80.21 -30.98 44.86
C HIS A 493 -79.14 -31.51 43.87
N PHE A 494 -78.23 -30.67 43.38
CA PHE A 494 -77.20 -31.09 42.42
C PHE A 494 -76.30 -32.22 42.93
N LYS A 495 -76.01 -32.24 44.24
CA LYS A 495 -75.29 -33.37 44.85
C LYS A 495 -76.05 -34.70 44.71
N GLU A 496 -77.38 -34.71 44.89
CA GLU A 496 -78.19 -35.93 44.72
C GLU A 496 -78.19 -36.40 43.26
N ILE A 497 -78.17 -35.46 42.32
CA ILE A 497 -78.03 -35.76 40.90
C ILE A 497 -76.67 -36.44 40.63
N ASN A 498 -75.58 -35.89 41.17
CA ASN A 498 -74.25 -36.50 41.05
C ASN A 498 -74.17 -37.88 41.72
N ASP A 499 -74.73 -38.01 42.93
CA ASP A 499 -74.71 -39.25 43.69
C ASP A 499 -75.54 -40.36 43.00
N GLN A 500 -76.63 -40.00 42.31
CA GLN A 500 -77.52 -40.95 41.64
C GLN A 500 -77.08 -41.30 40.21
N PHE A 501 -76.55 -40.34 39.43
CA PHE A 501 -76.27 -40.52 38.00
C PHE A 501 -74.79 -40.40 37.63
N GLY A 502 -73.92 -40.11 38.60
CA GLY A 502 -72.49 -39.92 38.43
C GLY A 502 -72.10 -38.52 37.95
N HIS A 503 -70.87 -38.12 38.25
CA HIS A 503 -70.33 -36.79 37.95
C HIS A 503 -70.39 -36.42 36.46
N VAL A 504 -70.24 -37.38 35.54
CA VAL A 504 -70.34 -37.13 34.09
C VAL A 504 -71.73 -36.62 33.71
N LYS A 505 -72.80 -37.17 34.30
CA LYS A 505 -74.16 -36.69 34.06
C LYS A 505 -74.38 -35.33 34.73
N GLY A 506 -73.76 -35.07 35.87
CA GLY A 506 -73.72 -33.75 36.49
C GLY A 506 -73.09 -32.68 35.59
N ASP A 507 -71.97 -33.01 34.94
CA ASP A 507 -71.29 -32.12 34.00
C ASP A 507 -72.16 -31.81 32.76
N GLU A 508 -72.85 -32.82 32.21
CA GLU A 508 -73.84 -32.62 31.13
C GLU A 508 -74.95 -31.65 31.55
N ILE A 509 -75.43 -31.77 32.79
CA ILE A 509 -76.45 -30.89 33.35
C ILE A 509 -75.92 -29.47 33.52
N LEU A 510 -74.68 -29.28 33.99
CA LEU A 510 -74.10 -27.95 34.12
C LEU A 510 -73.97 -27.25 32.77
N VAL A 511 -73.53 -27.96 31.73
CA VAL A 511 -73.47 -27.42 30.36
C VAL A 511 -74.87 -27.04 29.87
N LEU A 512 -75.85 -27.92 30.05
CA LEU A 512 -77.23 -27.67 29.66
C LEU A 512 -77.84 -26.46 30.38
N ILE A 513 -77.76 -26.43 31.72
CA ILE A 513 -78.28 -25.34 32.53
C ILE A 513 -77.58 -24.04 32.17
N SER A 514 -76.26 -24.06 31.93
CA SER A 514 -75.53 -22.88 31.48
C SER A 514 -76.08 -22.31 30.16
N SER A 515 -76.44 -23.19 29.20
CA SER A 515 -77.07 -22.78 27.95
C SER A 515 -78.47 -22.23 28.16
N ILE A 516 -79.30 -22.89 29.00
CA ILE A 516 -80.66 -22.43 29.30
C ILE A 516 -80.63 -21.05 29.95
N ILE A 517 -79.78 -20.87 30.97
CA ILE A 517 -79.62 -19.58 31.65
C ILE A 517 -79.12 -18.51 30.68
N SER A 518 -78.09 -18.82 29.86
CA SER A 518 -77.55 -17.85 28.90
C SER A 518 -78.58 -17.44 27.84
N THR A 519 -79.35 -18.38 27.30
CA THR A 519 -80.43 -18.09 26.33
C THR A 519 -81.57 -17.32 26.98
N ALA A 520 -81.95 -17.68 28.21
CA ALA A 520 -83.00 -16.98 28.95
C ALA A 520 -82.60 -15.55 29.30
N ILE A 521 -81.33 -15.28 29.60
CA ILE A 521 -80.84 -13.91 29.84
C ILE A 521 -80.88 -13.06 28.57
N GLY A 522 -80.41 -13.59 27.44
CA GLY A 522 -80.33 -12.84 26.17
C GLY A 522 -79.49 -11.56 26.31
N ASP A 523 -79.95 -10.46 25.70
CA ASP A 523 -79.26 -9.15 25.76
C ASP A 523 -79.50 -8.39 27.08
N SER A 524 -80.22 -8.99 28.05
CA SER A 524 -80.53 -8.34 29.32
C SER A 524 -79.38 -8.38 30.34
N GLY A 525 -78.26 -9.00 30.01
CA GLY A 525 -77.13 -9.16 30.92
C GLY A 525 -76.19 -10.29 30.52
N PHE A 526 -75.51 -10.87 31.50
CA PHE A 526 -74.61 -12.01 31.28
C PHE A 526 -74.58 -12.95 32.49
N VAL A 527 -74.18 -14.19 32.25
CA VAL A 527 -73.94 -15.20 33.29
C VAL A 527 -72.51 -15.67 33.24
N GLY A 528 -71.93 -15.96 34.40
CA GLY A 528 -70.72 -16.76 34.48
C GLY A 528 -70.83 -17.88 35.49
N ARG A 529 -69.96 -18.88 35.36
CA ARG A 529 -69.87 -19.95 36.35
C ARG A 529 -69.11 -19.44 37.57
N TRP A 530 -69.76 -19.48 38.72
CA TRP A 530 -69.26 -18.90 39.96
C TRP A 530 -68.56 -19.93 40.84
N GLY A 531 -69.13 -21.13 40.91
CA GLY A 531 -68.66 -22.25 41.71
C GLY A 531 -68.90 -23.59 41.01
N GLY A 532 -68.92 -24.69 41.79
CA GLY A 532 -69.14 -26.04 41.26
C GLY A 532 -70.50 -26.17 40.55
N GLU A 533 -71.57 -25.76 41.23
CA GLU A 533 -72.96 -25.81 40.76
C GLU A 533 -73.66 -24.44 40.78
N GLU A 534 -72.87 -23.38 40.99
CA GLU A 534 -73.34 -22.00 41.16
C GLU A 534 -73.06 -21.14 39.93
N PHE A 535 -74.02 -20.30 39.56
CA PHE A 535 -73.95 -19.36 38.46
C PHE A 535 -74.18 -17.94 39.00
N LEU A 536 -73.29 -17.01 38.64
CA LEU A 536 -73.49 -15.59 38.92
C LEU A 536 -74.05 -14.92 37.67
N ILE A 537 -75.30 -14.48 37.80
CA ILE A 537 -76.05 -13.77 36.77
C ILE A 537 -75.98 -12.28 37.07
N VAL A 538 -75.69 -11.47 36.06
CA VAL A 538 -75.70 -10.02 36.12
C VAL A 538 -76.77 -9.53 35.15
N LEU A 539 -77.74 -8.77 35.64
CA LEU A 539 -78.84 -8.22 34.83
C LEU A 539 -78.73 -6.70 34.77
N GLU A 540 -78.67 -6.19 33.54
CA GLU A 540 -78.58 -4.76 33.20
C GLU A 540 -79.99 -4.23 32.92
N MET A 541 -80.79 -3.93 33.96
CA MET A 541 -82.06 -3.20 33.81
C MET A 541 -82.30 -2.21 34.94
N VAL A 542 -83.15 -1.22 34.67
CA VAL A 542 -83.42 -0.09 35.56
C VAL A 542 -84.62 -0.34 36.47
N GLU A 543 -85.60 -1.15 36.04
CA GLU A 543 -86.85 -1.35 36.78
C GLU A 543 -86.89 -2.68 37.55
N PHE A 544 -87.25 -2.61 38.82
CA PHE A 544 -87.27 -3.75 39.75
C PHE A 544 -88.22 -4.87 39.31
N ASP A 545 -89.44 -4.53 38.88
CA ASP A 545 -90.45 -5.51 38.45
C ASP A 545 -89.98 -6.29 37.21
N SER A 546 -89.31 -5.59 36.29
CA SER A 546 -88.71 -6.18 35.09
C SER A 546 -87.57 -7.15 35.45
N ILE A 547 -86.75 -6.83 36.45
CA ILE A 547 -85.68 -7.73 36.93
C ILE A 547 -86.25 -8.98 37.60
N LEU A 548 -87.24 -8.83 38.50
CA LEU A 548 -87.87 -9.98 39.16
C LEU A 548 -88.57 -10.89 38.15
N LYS A 549 -89.24 -10.31 37.15
CA LYS A 549 -89.84 -11.06 36.04
C LYS A 549 -88.77 -11.84 35.27
N LYS A 550 -87.62 -11.21 34.98
CA LYS A 550 -86.52 -11.85 34.26
C LYS A 550 -85.86 -12.96 35.07
N ALA A 551 -85.60 -12.74 36.35
CA ALA A 551 -85.07 -13.78 37.25
C ALA A 551 -86.02 -14.99 37.33
N ASN A 552 -87.33 -14.75 37.42
CA ASN A 552 -88.32 -15.82 37.39
C ASN A 552 -88.44 -16.51 36.03
N GLU A 553 -88.26 -15.80 34.92
CA GLU A 553 -88.19 -16.38 33.58
C GLU A 553 -87.02 -17.36 33.48
N ILE A 554 -85.83 -16.98 33.94
CA ILE A 554 -84.63 -17.84 33.99
C ILE A 554 -84.92 -19.09 34.84
N ARG A 555 -85.47 -18.90 36.04
CA ARG A 555 -85.84 -20.01 36.93
C ARG A 555 -86.84 -20.96 36.29
N ARG A 556 -87.90 -20.44 35.65
CA ARG A 556 -88.93 -21.23 34.97
C ARG A 556 -88.37 -21.97 33.77
N ALA A 557 -87.53 -21.33 32.96
CA ALA A 557 -86.89 -21.96 31.80
C ALA A 557 -86.08 -23.21 32.21
N VAL A 558 -85.42 -23.16 33.37
CA VAL A 558 -84.74 -24.33 33.94
C VAL A 558 -85.74 -25.37 34.45
N ALA A 559 -86.74 -24.96 35.23
CA ALA A 559 -87.74 -25.89 35.81
C ALA A 559 -88.63 -26.60 34.78
N GLU A 560 -88.92 -25.96 33.66
CA GLU A 560 -89.75 -26.51 32.57
C GLU A 560 -88.96 -27.47 31.69
N TYR A 561 -87.63 -27.38 31.69
CA TYR A 561 -86.80 -28.30 30.94
C TYR A 561 -86.82 -29.70 31.58
N ARG A 562 -87.30 -30.68 30.82
CA ARG A 562 -87.26 -32.09 31.22
C ARG A 562 -86.08 -32.80 30.57
N HIS A 563 -85.07 -33.07 31.38
CA HIS A 563 -83.95 -33.90 30.94
C HIS A 563 -84.41 -35.36 30.74
N ARG A 564 -84.13 -35.91 29.56
CA ARG A 564 -84.64 -37.22 29.10
C ARG A 564 -84.31 -38.37 30.07
N ASP A 565 -83.16 -38.30 30.74
CA ASP A 565 -82.64 -39.38 31.57
C ASP A 565 -82.94 -39.26 33.09
N ILE A 566 -83.30 -38.06 33.58
CA ILE A 566 -83.37 -37.79 35.04
C ILE A 566 -84.80 -37.98 35.57
N GLY A 567 -85.80 -37.99 34.70
CA GLY A 567 -87.21 -38.27 35.04
C GLY A 567 -87.88 -37.24 35.97
N LYS A 568 -87.14 -36.24 36.48
CA LYS A 568 -87.59 -35.14 37.32
C LYS A 568 -87.17 -33.79 36.72
N SER A 569 -87.91 -32.72 37.05
CA SER A 569 -87.53 -31.35 36.71
C SER A 569 -86.32 -30.93 37.54
N ILE A 570 -85.29 -30.41 36.89
CA ILE A 570 -84.16 -29.77 37.55
C ILE A 570 -84.58 -28.34 37.86
N THR A 571 -84.38 -27.88 39.08
CA THR A 571 -84.74 -26.52 39.49
C THR A 571 -83.51 -25.75 39.95
N ILE A 572 -83.60 -24.43 39.90
CA ILE A 572 -82.59 -23.55 40.48
C ILE A 572 -83.27 -22.64 41.49
N THR A 573 -82.55 -22.36 42.57
CA THR A 573 -82.91 -21.27 43.49
C THR A 573 -82.04 -20.07 43.15
N ILE A 574 -82.62 -18.86 43.16
CA ILE A 574 -81.93 -17.63 42.79
C ILE A 574 -82.04 -16.62 43.95
N GLY A 575 -80.90 -16.15 44.45
CA GLY A 575 -80.80 -15.02 45.36
C GLY A 575 -80.38 -13.76 44.61
N LEU A 576 -81.20 -12.72 44.63
CA LEU A 576 -81.02 -11.49 43.86
C LEU A 576 -80.83 -10.29 44.80
N CYS A 577 -79.91 -9.39 44.46
CA CYS A 577 -79.79 -8.08 45.10
C CYS A 577 -79.43 -6.97 44.09
N GLN A 578 -79.78 -5.73 44.42
CA GLN A 578 -79.48 -4.56 43.60
C GLN A 578 -78.08 -4.01 43.93
N TYR A 579 -77.33 -3.60 42.91
CA TYR A 579 -76.13 -2.78 43.14
C TYR A 579 -76.51 -1.34 43.48
N ARG A 580 -75.91 -0.79 44.54
CA ARG A 580 -75.96 0.63 44.87
C ARG A 580 -74.55 1.20 44.94
N GLU A 581 -74.43 2.49 44.63
CA GLU A 581 -73.17 3.22 44.75
C GLU A 581 -72.56 3.02 46.15
N ASN A 582 -71.23 2.90 46.20
CA ASN A 582 -70.43 2.63 47.41
C ASN A 582 -70.63 1.23 48.06
N THR A 583 -71.32 0.30 47.40
CA THR A 583 -71.36 -1.11 47.84
C THR A 583 -70.17 -1.87 47.26
N SER A 584 -69.33 -2.49 48.09
CA SER A 584 -68.24 -3.34 47.60
C SER A 584 -68.80 -4.63 46.99
N LEU A 585 -68.08 -5.21 46.03
CA LEU A 585 -68.54 -6.39 45.33
C LEU A 585 -68.69 -7.62 46.23
N ASP A 586 -67.82 -7.76 47.24
CA ASP A 586 -67.91 -8.82 48.24
C ASP A 586 -69.19 -8.70 49.09
N ILE A 587 -69.57 -7.48 49.48
CA ILE A 587 -70.83 -7.22 50.20
C ILE A 587 -72.02 -7.54 49.30
N LEU A 588 -71.95 -7.14 48.02
CA LEU A 588 -73.01 -7.41 47.06
C LEU A 588 -73.24 -8.91 46.89
N ILE A 589 -72.17 -9.68 46.71
CA ILE A 589 -72.24 -11.15 46.58
C ILE A 589 -72.74 -11.79 47.87
N ALA A 590 -72.27 -11.35 49.04
CA ALA A 590 -72.75 -11.87 50.33
C ALA A 590 -74.27 -11.66 50.50
N ARG A 591 -74.82 -10.54 50.01
CA ARG A 591 -76.27 -10.30 50.01
C ARG A 591 -77.03 -11.24 49.08
N ALA A 592 -76.51 -11.46 47.87
CA ALA A 592 -77.11 -12.40 46.92
C ALA A 592 -77.07 -13.84 47.45
N ASP A 593 -75.96 -14.23 48.09
CA ASP A 593 -75.79 -15.53 48.73
C ASP A 593 -76.75 -15.73 49.90
N GLU A 594 -76.92 -14.71 50.74
CA GLU A 594 -77.89 -14.78 51.83
C GLU A 594 -79.33 -14.91 51.31
N ALA A 595 -79.68 -14.15 50.25
CA ALA A 595 -80.98 -14.29 49.59
C ALA A 595 -81.17 -15.71 49.02
N LEU A 596 -80.13 -16.27 48.40
CA LEU A 596 -80.13 -17.63 47.87
C LEU A 596 -80.34 -18.66 48.98
N TYR A 597 -79.63 -18.51 50.09
CA TYR A 597 -79.75 -19.35 51.27
C TYR A 597 -81.18 -19.33 51.85
N GLN A 598 -81.80 -18.15 51.95
CA GLN A 598 -83.22 -18.04 52.34
C GLN A 598 -84.14 -18.76 51.36
N GLY A 599 -83.89 -18.66 50.06
CA GLY A 599 -84.65 -19.37 49.04
C GLY A 599 -84.51 -20.90 49.17
N LYS A 600 -83.33 -21.38 49.54
CA LYS A 600 -83.10 -22.82 49.78
C LYS A 600 -83.86 -23.32 51.02
N LEU A 601 -83.93 -22.52 52.09
CA LEU A 601 -84.68 -22.85 53.31
C LEU A 601 -86.20 -22.80 53.09
N ALA A 602 -86.69 -21.84 52.31
CA ALA A 602 -88.11 -21.65 52.05
C ALA A 602 -88.70 -22.63 50.99
N GLY A 603 -88.02 -23.74 50.69
CA GLY A 603 -88.55 -24.80 49.82
C GLY A 603 -87.94 -24.89 48.42
N ARG A 604 -86.89 -24.12 48.10
CA ARG A 604 -86.17 -24.11 46.81
C ARG A 604 -87.04 -23.70 45.61
N ASN A 605 -86.50 -23.77 44.39
CA ASN A 605 -87.18 -23.41 43.14
C ASN A 605 -87.88 -22.05 43.19
N GLN A 606 -87.19 -21.04 43.71
CA GLN A 606 -87.72 -19.70 43.87
C GLN A 606 -86.68 -18.60 43.71
N CYS A 607 -87.16 -17.38 43.49
CA CYS A 607 -86.32 -16.19 43.44
C CYS A 607 -86.57 -15.37 44.71
N ILE A 608 -85.53 -15.15 45.52
CA ILE A 608 -85.59 -14.29 46.69
C ILE A 608 -84.82 -13.00 46.38
N PHE A 609 -85.47 -11.86 46.59
CA PHE A 609 -84.80 -10.58 46.55
C PHE A 609 -84.48 -10.12 47.97
N LYS A 610 -83.20 -9.81 48.23
CA LYS A 610 -82.81 -9.14 49.46
C LYS A 610 -82.80 -7.63 49.23
N ALA A 611 -83.81 -6.96 49.80
CA ALA A 611 -83.87 -5.52 49.88
C ALA A 611 -82.84 -4.99 50.90
N ASP A 612 -82.31 -3.80 50.67
CA ASP A 612 -81.42 -3.17 51.64
C ASP A 612 -82.16 -2.88 52.95
N GLU A 613 -81.57 -3.29 54.08
CA GLU A 613 -81.93 -2.71 55.36
C GLU A 613 -81.58 -1.21 55.31
N LYS A 614 -82.55 -0.34 55.60
CA LYS A 614 -82.28 1.09 55.82
C LYS A 614 -81.25 1.19 56.95
N SER A 615 -80.04 1.60 56.63
CA SER A 615 -79.12 2.16 57.61
C SER A 615 -79.72 3.47 58.11
N GLU A 616 -80.44 3.40 59.23
CA GLU A 616 -80.68 4.58 60.07
C GLU A 616 -79.33 5.06 60.62
N ASN A 617 -78.94 6.26 60.19
CA ASN A 617 -78.05 7.23 60.84
C ASN A 617 -76.80 6.72 61.58
N VAL A 618 -75.63 7.05 61.01
CA VAL A 618 -74.49 7.55 61.80
C VAL A 618 -74.03 8.88 61.18
N VAL A 619 -74.58 9.94 61.79
CA VAL A 619 -74.25 11.39 61.83
C VAL A 619 -73.92 12.12 60.53
#